data_AF-A0AAQ3C103-F1
#
_entry.id   AF-A0AAQ3C103-F1
#
_cell.length_a   1.000
_cell.length_b   1.000
_cell.length_c   1.000
_cell.angle_alpha   90.00
_cell.angle_beta   90.00
_cell.angle_gamma   90.00
#
_symmetry.space_group_name_H-M   'P 1'
#
loop_
_entity.id
_entity.type
_entity.pdbx_description
1 polymer ?
#
loop_
_entity_poly.entity_id
_entity_poly.type
_entity_poly.pdbx_seq_one_letter_code
_entity_poly.pdbx_strand_id
1 'polypeptide(L)'
;MFSNTVFTQIKRSEQKRIADITHFLRENGLNIDTSVEIFICAQRDNKIIACGGIAGDIIKCVAISATARGEGLALTLATELVNLAYELGRNNLFIYTKEENEEMFHQCGFSTITRVPGIMVLMENSKVRLQRYAETLATLRHPGKKIGAIVMNANPFTNGHRYLVRQAASQCDWLHLFLVREDTSRFPYEDRLALVRSGVSDIANITLHPGSEYIISRATFPCYFIKEQGVADNCYTEIDIKIFRQYLAPALGITHRFVGTEPFCPVTAKYNQDMRYWLETPALPSPPIHLVEVARLTYHNTPISASWVRKLLVRKDLPAITPLVPDATRAYLARLIASMPAGAERRPQESVLVTGDK
;
A
#
# COMPACT_ATOMS: atom_id res chain seq x y z
N MET A 1 -32.45 -18.73 -26.89
CA MET A 1 -32.71 -18.82 -25.43
C MET A 1 -31.98 -17.68 -24.78
N PHE A 2 -32.68 -16.71 -24.22
CA PHE A 2 -32.04 -15.63 -23.47
C PHE A 2 -31.37 -16.25 -22.24
N SER A 3 -30.05 -16.15 -22.17
CA SER A 3 -29.27 -16.56 -21.01
C SER A 3 -29.76 -15.76 -19.79
N ASN A 4 -30.43 -16.42 -18.84
CA ASN A 4 -31.01 -15.80 -17.64
C ASN A 4 -29.90 -15.51 -16.61
N THR A 5 -28.89 -14.74 -17.02
CA THR A 5 -27.77 -14.36 -16.17
C THR A 5 -28.19 -13.18 -15.29
N VAL A 6 -28.13 -13.36 -13.97
CA VAL A 6 -28.50 -12.34 -12.99
C VAL A 6 -27.25 -11.84 -12.29
N PHE A 7 -27.07 -10.52 -12.25
CA PHE A 7 -26.01 -9.87 -11.47
C PHE A 7 -26.53 -9.50 -10.09
N THR A 8 -25.75 -9.81 -9.05
CA THR A 8 -26.11 -9.50 -7.67
C THR A 8 -24.93 -8.94 -6.91
N GLN A 9 -25.19 -7.91 -6.11
CA GLN A 9 -24.22 -7.41 -5.14
C GLN A 9 -24.28 -8.26 -3.87
N ILE A 10 -23.11 -8.56 -3.30
CA ILE A 10 -22.94 -9.43 -2.14
C ILE A 10 -21.99 -8.73 -1.18
N LYS A 11 -22.51 -8.33 -0.03
CA LYS A 11 -21.72 -7.71 1.04
C LYS A 11 -20.95 -8.77 1.81
N ARG A 12 -19.79 -8.39 2.34
CA ARG A 12 -18.94 -9.27 3.16
C ARG A 12 -19.66 -9.89 4.38
N SER A 13 -20.68 -9.22 4.90
CA SER A 13 -21.49 -9.72 6.02
C SER A 13 -22.37 -10.93 5.65
N GLU A 14 -22.60 -11.21 4.37
CA GLU A 14 -23.43 -12.32 3.88
C GLU A 14 -22.64 -13.65 3.86
N GLN A 15 -22.32 -14.19 5.04
CA GLN A 15 -21.39 -15.32 5.22
C GLN A 15 -21.65 -16.52 4.29
N LYS A 16 -22.92 -16.94 4.12
CA LYS A 16 -23.27 -18.08 3.26
C LYS A 16 -22.87 -17.85 1.80
N ARG A 17 -23.17 -16.65 1.27
CA ARG A 17 -22.86 -16.31 -0.11
C ARG A 17 -21.36 -16.10 -0.33
N ILE A 18 -20.65 -15.60 0.69
CA ILE A 18 -19.18 -15.49 0.67
C ILE A 18 -18.52 -16.88 0.59
N ALA A 19 -19.09 -17.91 1.23
CA ALA A 19 -18.60 -19.27 1.09
C ALA A 19 -18.71 -19.78 -0.35
N ASP A 20 -19.84 -19.52 -1.02
CA ASP A 20 -20.06 -19.88 -2.43
C ASP A 20 -19.05 -19.17 -3.36
N ILE A 21 -18.80 -17.88 -3.13
CA ILE A 21 -17.78 -17.10 -3.86
C ILE A 21 -16.39 -17.68 -3.63
N THR A 22 -16.07 -18.04 -2.38
CA THR A 22 -14.76 -18.61 -2.03
C THR A 22 -14.53 -19.93 -2.77
N HIS A 23 -15.56 -20.77 -2.87
CA HIS A 23 -15.49 -22.00 -3.64
C HIS A 23 -15.25 -21.72 -5.13
N PHE A 24 -16.05 -20.84 -5.74
CA PHE A 24 -15.91 -20.45 -7.15
C PHE A 24 -14.53 -19.85 -7.47
N LEU A 25 -13.99 -18.99 -6.61
CA LEU A 25 -12.65 -18.42 -6.79
C LEU A 25 -11.57 -19.51 -6.79
N ARG A 26 -11.66 -20.49 -5.88
CA ARG A 26 -10.72 -21.61 -5.81
C ARG A 26 -10.75 -22.47 -7.07
N GLU A 27 -11.94 -22.75 -7.61
CA GLU A 27 -12.09 -23.46 -8.89
C GLU A 27 -11.42 -22.72 -10.06
N ASN A 28 -11.30 -21.40 -9.97
CA ASN A 28 -10.63 -20.54 -10.96
C ASN A 28 -9.16 -20.20 -10.58
N GLY A 29 -8.61 -20.90 -9.59
CA GLY A 29 -7.22 -20.75 -9.14
C GLY A 29 -6.94 -19.41 -8.45
N LEU A 30 -7.94 -18.83 -7.78
CA LEU A 30 -7.83 -17.61 -6.99
C LEU A 30 -8.21 -17.87 -5.53
N ASN A 31 -7.57 -17.16 -4.62
CA ASN A 31 -8.01 -17.08 -3.22
C ASN A 31 -8.88 -15.84 -3.01
N ILE A 32 -9.81 -15.93 -2.06
CA ILE A 32 -10.59 -14.77 -1.65
C ILE A 32 -9.70 -13.77 -0.89
N ASP A 33 -9.77 -12.50 -1.28
CA ASP A 33 -9.07 -11.43 -0.60
C ASP A 33 -9.95 -10.88 0.54
N THR A 34 -9.39 -10.84 1.76
CA THR A 34 -10.12 -10.41 2.95
C THR A 34 -10.35 -8.90 3.03
N SER A 35 -9.80 -8.13 2.09
CA SER A 35 -10.04 -6.68 1.96
C SER A 35 -11.26 -6.33 1.10
N VAL A 36 -11.85 -7.30 0.38
CA VAL A 36 -13.04 -7.03 -0.44
C VAL A 36 -14.24 -6.72 0.43
N GLU A 37 -14.88 -5.59 0.15
CA GLU A 37 -16.05 -5.05 0.85
C GLU A 37 -17.36 -5.57 0.23
N ILE A 38 -17.42 -5.52 -1.11
CA ILE A 38 -18.60 -5.89 -1.89
C ILE A 38 -18.14 -6.71 -3.10
N PHE A 39 -18.81 -7.83 -3.35
CA PHE A 39 -18.67 -8.60 -4.58
C PHE A 39 -19.86 -8.34 -5.51
N ILE A 40 -19.60 -8.37 -6.81
CA ILE A 40 -20.60 -8.55 -7.84
C ILE A 40 -20.48 -9.98 -8.35
N CYS A 41 -21.59 -10.73 -8.36
CA CYS A 41 -21.64 -12.09 -8.87
C CYS A 41 -22.68 -12.21 -9.97
N ALA A 42 -22.28 -12.80 -11.10
CA ALA A 42 -23.17 -13.23 -12.15
C ALA A 42 -23.56 -14.70 -11.91
N GLN A 43 -24.85 -14.98 -11.87
CA GLN A 43 -25.40 -16.31 -11.63
C GLN A 43 -26.25 -16.78 -12.81
N ARG A 44 -26.13 -18.07 -13.15
CA ARG A 44 -26.97 -18.77 -14.12
C ARG A 44 -27.33 -20.13 -13.53
N ASP A 45 -28.63 -20.47 -13.55
CA ASP A 45 -29.15 -21.73 -12.97
C ASP A 45 -28.69 -21.95 -11.52
N ASN A 46 -28.75 -20.90 -10.70
CA ASN A 46 -28.27 -20.85 -9.30
C ASN A 46 -26.78 -21.17 -9.09
N LYS A 47 -25.97 -21.16 -10.15
CA LYS A 47 -24.51 -21.31 -10.06
C LYS A 47 -23.82 -19.99 -10.37
N ILE A 48 -22.79 -19.66 -9.59
CA ILE A 48 -21.93 -18.51 -9.89
C ILE A 48 -21.11 -18.87 -11.13
N ILE A 49 -21.20 -18.03 -12.16
CA ILE A 49 -20.45 -18.19 -13.41
C ILE A 49 -19.41 -17.09 -13.61
N ALA A 50 -19.52 -15.98 -12.88
CA ALA A 50 -18.48 -14.96 -12.80
C ALA A 50 -18.61 -14.15 -11.50
N CYS A 51 -17.50 -13.63 -10.99
CA CYS A 51 -17.50 -12.70 -9.87
C CYS A 51 -16.34 -11.71 -9.95
N GLY A 52 -16.48 -10.59 -9.26
CA GLY A 52 -15.41 -9.63 -9.00
C GLY A 52 -15.71 -8.84 -7.73
N GLY A 53 -14.68 -8.30 -7.10
CA GLY A 53 -14.76 -7.64 -5.80
C GLY A 53 -14.23 -6.22 -5.83
N ILE A 54 -14.82 -5.35 -5.01
CA ILE A 54 -14.35 -3.99 -4.74
C ILE A 54 -13.73 -3.93 -3.33
N ALA A 55 -12.48 -3.47 -3.25
CA ALA A 55 -11.73 -3.23 -2.01
C ALA A 55 -11.13 -1.81 -2.06
N GLY A 56 -11.76 -0.84 -1.38
CA GLY A 56 -11.45 0.58 -1.62
C GLY A 56 -11.56 0.92 -3.11
N ASP A 57 -10.54 1.56 -3.65
CA ASP A 57 -10.43 1.93 -5.07
C ASP A 57 -9.86 0.81 -5.95
N ILE A 58 -9.85 -0.44 -5.48
CA ILE A 58 -9.20 -1.56 -6.16
C ILE A 58 -10.24 -2.61 -6.52
N ILE A 59 -10.27 -2.97 -7.80
CA ILE A 59 -10.98 -4.16 -8.30
C ILE A 59 -10.09 -5.38 -8.07
N LYS A 60 -10.64 -6.42 -7.44
CA LYS A 60 -9.95 -7.65 -7.05
C LYS A 60 -10.80 -8.88 -7.32
N CYS A 61 -10.18 -10.06 -7.18
CA CYS A 61 -10.87 -11.35 -7.22
C CYS A 61 -11.78 -11.53 -8.44
N VAL A 62 -11.33 -11.08 -9.61
CA VAL A 62 -12.10 -11.23 -10.85
C VAL A 62 -11.90 -12.63 -11.41
N ALA A 63 -12.98 -13.39 -11.51
CA ALA A 63 -13.00 -14.75 -12.03
C ALA A 63 -14.21 -14.99 -12.94
N ILE A 64 -14.01 -15.79 -13.98
CA ILE A 64 -15.04 -16.17 -14.95
C ILE A 64 -14.90 -17.65 -15.24
N SER A 65 -16.00 -18.38 -15.06
CA SER A 65 -16.10 -19.81 -15.35
C SER A 65 -15.66 -20.09 -16.79
N ALA A 66 -14.86 -21.14 -16.98
CA ALA A 66 -14.43 -21.59 -18.30
C ALA A 66 -15.61 -21.81 -19.26
N THR A 67 -16.75 -22.28 -18.75
CA THR A 67 -17.97 -22.54 -19.53
C THR A 67 -18.70 -21.29 -20.00
N ALA A 68 -18.39 -20.12 -19.43
CA ALA A 68 -19.02 -18.84 -19.75
C ALA A 68 -18.07 -17.86 -20.46
N ARG A 69 -16.84 -18.30 -20.80
CA ARG A 69 -15.86 -17.49 -21.53
C ARG A 69 -16.31 -17.31 -22.98
N GLY A 70 -16.06 -16.13 -23.54
CA GLY A 70 -16.46 -15.79 -24.91
C GLY A 70 -17.90 -15.29 -25.05
N GLU A 71 -18.71 -15.29 -23.99
CA GLU A 71 -20.09 -14.80 -24.01
C GLU A 71 -20.22 -13.28 -23.74
N GLY A 72 -19.11 -12.54 -23.71
CA GLY A 72 -19.10 -11.11 -23.32
C GLY A 72 -19.31 -10.84 -21.83
N LEU A 73 -19.56 -11.87 -21.02
CA LEU A 73 -19.80 -11.77 -19.56
C LEU A 73 -18.68 -11.03 -18.81
N ALA A 74 -17.46 -11.20 -19.30
CA ALA A 74 -16.25 -10.51 -18.88
C ALA A 74 -16.41 -8.98 -18.86
N LEU A 75 -16.81 -8.41 -19.99
CA LEU A 75 -16.98 -6.98 -20.17
C LEU A 75 -18.16 -6.47 -19.35
N THR A 76 -19.26 -7.22 -19.32
CA THR A 76 -20.43 -6.87 -18.49
C THR A 76 -20.05 -6.82 -17.01
N LEU A 77 -19.37 -7.84 -16.49
CA LEU A 77 -18.91 -7.86 -15.10
C LEU A 77 -17.98 -6.68 -14.79
N ALA A 78 -16.99 -6.41 -15.65
CA ALA A 78 -16.09 -5.30 -15.47
C ALA A 78 -16.83 -3.94 -15.46
N THR A 79 -17.84 -3.79 -16.31
CA THR A 79 -18.69 -2.59 -16.37
C THR A 79 -19.50 -2.42 -15.08
N GLU A 80 -20.12 -3.49 -14.58
CA GLU A 80 -20.84 -3.49 -13.31
C GLU A 80 -19.94 -3.12 -12.12
N LEU A 81 -18.69 -3.60 -12.10
CA LEU A 81 -17.71 -3.27 -11.07
C LEU A 81 -17.31 -1.79 -11.11
N VAL A 82 -17.08 -1.24 -12.31
CA VAL A 82 -16.76 0.17 -12.49
C VAL A 82 -17.94 1.06 -12.08
N ASN A 83 -19.16 0.70 -12.48
CA ASN A 83 -20.38 1.42 -12.11
C ASN A 83 -20.58 1.44 -10.60
N LEU A 84 -20.47 0.27 -9.94
CA LEU A 84 -20.54 0.18 -8.48
C LEU A 84 -19.47 1.05 -7.81
N ALA A 85 -18.24 1.06 -8.33
CA ALA A 85 -17.19 1.89 -7.76
C ALA A 85 -17.52 3.40 -7.89
N TYR A 86 -18.06 3.84 -9.02
CA TYR A 86 -18.53 5.21 -9.20
C TYR A 86 -19.71 5.57 -8.29
N GLU A 87 -20.66 4.65 -8.08
CA GLU A 87 -21.75 4.82 -7.10
C GLU A 87 -21.22 5.03 -5.68
N LEU A 88 -20.10 4.38 -5.34
CA LEU A 88 -19.39 4.56 -4.07
C LEU A 88 -18.49 5.82 -4.05
N GLY A 89 -18.51 6.64 -5.09
CA GLY A 89 -17.69 7.86 -5.23
C GLY A 89 -16.22 7.60 -5.55
N ARG A 90 -15.88 6.39 -6.02
CA ARG A 90 -14.50 5.92 -6.25
C ARG A 90 -14.15 6.01 -7.73
N ASN A 91 -13.47 7.10 -8.10
CA ASN A 91 -13.20 7.40 -9.51
C ASN A 91 -11.81 6.96 -9.98
N ASN A 92 -10.87 6.75 -9.05
CA ASN A 92 -9.48 6.39 -9.36
C ASN A 92 -9.24 4.91 -9.16
N LEU A 93 -9.64 4.10 -10.14
CA LEU A 93 -9.64 2.66 -9.99
C LEU A 93 -8.31 2.04 -10.41
N PHE A 94 -7.91 1.04 -9.63
CA PHE A 94 -6.81 0.12 -9.92
C PHE A 94 -7.36 -1.30 -10.03
N ILE A 95 -6.66 -2.14 -10.76
CA ILE A 95 -6.97 -3.56 -10.83
C ILE A 95 -5.70 -4.41 -10.87
N TYR A 96 -5.72 -5.48 -10.09
CA TYR A 96 -4.77 -6.57 -10.17
C TYR A 96 -5.45 -7.77 -10.79
N THR A 97 -4.88 -8.28 -11.87
CA THR A 97 -5.41 -9.44 -12.55
C THR A 97 -4.29 -10.27 -13.16
N LYS A 98 -4.60 -11.51 -13.54
CA LYS A 98 -3.69 -12.36 -14.32
C LYS A 98 -3.43 -11.72 -15.68
N GLU A 99 -2.23 -11.87 -16.22
CA GLU A 99 -1.86 -11.28 -17.53
C GLU A 99 -2.82 -11.70 -18.66
N GLU A 100 -3.36 -12.92 -18.62
CA GLU A 100 -4.37 -13.42 -19.57
C GLU A 100 -5.64 -12.57 -19.64
N ASN A 101 -5.93 -11.77 -18.61
CA ASN A 101 -7.11 -10.90 -18.53
C ASN A 101 -6.80 -9.45 -18.91
N GLU A 102 -5.55 -9.09 -19.26
CA GLU A 102 -5.13 -7.71 -19.54
C GLU A 102 -5.94 -7.09 -20.67
N GLU A 103 -6.10 -7.80 -21.79
CA GLU A 103 -6.82 -7.32 -22.99
C GLU A 103 -8.30 -7.01 -22.71
N MET A 104 -8.94 -7.84 -21.88
CA MET A 104 -10.32 -7.62 -21.47
C MET A 104 -10.47 -6.29 -20.71
N PHE A 105 -9.54 -5.98 -19.81
CA PHE A 105 -9.62 -4.73 -19.04
C PHE A 105 -9.22 -3.50 -19.84
N HIS A 106 -8.35 -3.64 -20.85
CA HIS A 106 -8.09 -2.56 -21.82
C HIS A 106 -9.38 -2.13 -22.52
N GLN A 107 -10.24 -3.09 -22.91
CA GLN A 107 -11.56 -2.81 -23.51
C GLN A 107 -12.52 -2.11 -22.54
N CYS A 108 -12.30 -2.24 -21.23
CA CYS A 108 -13.06 -1.54 -20.17
C CYS A 108 -12.43 -0.20 -19.75
N GLY A 109 -11.50 0.33 -20.53
CA GLY A 109 -10.88 1.64 -20.28
C GLY A 109 -9.76 1.62 -19.23
N PHE A 110 -9.27 0.43 -18.84
CA PHE A 110 -8.05 0.33 -18.04
C PHE A 110 -6.82 0.41 -18.93
N SER A 111 -5.69 0.75 -18.33
CA SER A 111 -4.40 0.84 -18.99
C SER A 111 -3.33 0.34 -18.06
N THR A 112 -2.38 -0.41 -18.62
CA THR A 112 -1.35 -1.09 -17.85
C THR A 112 -0.36 -0.09 -17.26
N ILE A 113 -0.15 -0.19 -15.95
CA ILE A 113 0.92 0.55 -15.26
C ILE A 113 2.19 -0.28 -15.33
N THR A 114 2.15 -1.52 -14.85
CA THR A 114 3.31 -2.41 -14.80
C THR A 114 2.85 -3.87 -14.65
N ARG A 115 3.75 -4.81 -14.86
CA ARG A 115 3.46 -6.25 -14.80
C ARG A 115 4.60 -7.05 -14.17
N VAL A 116 4.23 -8.20 -13.61
CA VAL A 116 5.13 -9.28 -13.19
C VAL A 116 4.96 -10.41 -14.21
N PRO A 117 5.93 -10.61 -15.11
CA PRO A 117 5.83 -11.55 -16.23
C PRO A 117 5.33 -12.93 -15.81
N GLY A 118 4.28 -13.43 -16.47
CA GLY A 118 3.68 -14.74 -16.22
C GLY A 118 2.85 -14.85 -14.95
N ILE A 119 2.67 -13.77 -14.18
CA ILE A 119 1.97 -13.78 -12.91
C ILE A 119 0.80 -12.80 -12.88
N MET A 120 1.06 -11.51 -12.98
CA MET A 120 0.02 -10.48 -12.82
C MET A 120 0.33 -9.17 -13.53
N VAL A 121 -0.72 -8.43 -13.85
CA VAL A 121 -0.67 -7.06 -14.35
C VAL A 121 -1.39 -6.13 -13.37
N LEU A 122 -0.79 -4.97 -13.10
CA LEU A 122 -1.45 -3.85 -12.45
C LEU A 122 -1.87 -2.85 -13.52
N MET A 123 -3.17 -2.56 -13.56
CA MET A 123 -3.76 -1.59 -14.48
C MET A 123 -4.54 -0.53 -13.73
N GLU A 124 -4.78 0.59 -14.38
CA GLU A 124 -5.53 1.71 -13.83
C GLU A 124 -6.55 2.23 -14.83
N ASN A 125 -7.67 2.80 -14.38
CA ASN A 125 -8.72 3.35 -15.26
C ASN A 125 -8.35 4.71 -15.88
N SER A 126 -7.08 4.91 -16.22
CA SER A 126 -6.57 6.13 -16.85
C SER A 126 -5.31 5.85 -17.67
N LYS A 127 -5.20 6.46 -18.84
CA LYS A 127 -4.00 6.39 -19.68
C LYS A 127 -2.87 7.32 -19.23
N VAL A 128 -3.18 8.31 -18.39
CA VAL A 128 -2.30 9.46 -18.17
C VAL A 128 -2.15 9.84 -16.70
N ARG A 129 -2.82 9.16 -15.76
CA ARG A 129 -2.84 9.60 -14.36
C ARG A 129 -1.48 9.43 -13.70
N LEU A 130 -0.82 8.27 -13.86
CA LEU A 130 0.56 8.10 -13.39
C LEU A 130 1.53 9.07 -14.09
N GLN A 131 1.38 9.30 -15.39
CA GLN A 131 2.22 10.25 -16.12
C GLN A 131 2.06 11.68 -15.57
N ARG A 132 0.84 12.16 -15.39
CA ARG A 132 0.56 13.49 -14.80
C ARG A 132 1.08 13.61 -13.38
N TYR A 133 1.03 12.53 -12.61
CA TYR A 133 1.64 12.50 -11.28
C TYR A 133 3.16 12.64 -11.36
N ALA A 134 3.83 11.91 -12.26
CA ALA A 134 5.26 12.04 -12.50
C ALA A 134 5.64 13.45 -13.00
N GLU A 135 4.84 14.05 -13.88
CA GLU A 135 5.03 15.44 -14.33
C GLU A 135 4.89 16.45 -13.18
N THR A 136 3.92 16.23 -12.29
CA THR A 136 3.76 17.05 -11.07
C THR A 136 4.99 16.92 -10.18
N LEU A 137 5.50 15.70 -9.97
CA LEU A 137 6.74 15.48 -9.22
C LEU A 137 7.93 16.17 -9.88
N ALA A 138 8.04 16.15 -11.21
CA ALA A 138 9.13 16.79 -11.92
C ALA A 138 9.23 18.30 -11.66
N THR A 139 8.12 18.97 -11.33
CA THR A 139 8.14 20.39 -10.92
C THR A 139 8.86 20.62 -9.58
N LEU A 140 8.97 19.58 -8.76
CA LEU A 140 9.65 19.58 -7.46
C LEU A 140 11.07 19.03 -7.54
N ARG A 141 11.61 18.81 -8.75
CA ARG A 141 12.97 18.30 -8.94
C ARG A 141 14.01 19.36 -8.55
N HIS A 142 15.04 18.91 -7.85
CA HIS A 142 16.21 19.73 -7.51
C HIS A 142 17.47 19.24 -8.25
N PRO A 143 18.40 20.14 -8.61
CA PRO A 143 19.66 19.74 -9.25
C PRO A 143 20.58 19.04 -8.23
N GLY A 144 21.41 18.13 -8.72
CA GLY A 144 22.40 17.42 -7.91
C GLY A 144 22.94 16.19 -8.62
N LYS A 145 24.09 15.68 -8.17
CA LYS A 145 24.68 14.42 -8.63
C LYS A 145 24.09 13.24 -7.88
N LYS A 146 23.88 13.40 -6.57
CA LYS A 146 23.32 12.39 -5.68
C LYS A 146 22.00 12.89 -5.13
N ILE A 147 20.90 12.48 -5.74
CA ILE A 147 19.55 12.75 -5.25
C ILE A 147 19.02 11.52 -4.52
N GLY A 148 18.64 11.72 -3.26
CA GLY A 148 18.15 10.67 -2.37
C GLY A 148 16.63 10.61 -2.29
N ALA A 149 16.12 9.44 -1.94
CA ALA A 149 14.72 9.27 -1.57
C ALA A 149 14.55 8.37 -0.33
N ILE A 150 13.57 8.71 0.51
CA ILE A 150 13.05 7.84 1.56
C ILE A 150 11.55 7.72 1.39
N VAL A 151 11.02 6.50 1.58
CA VAL A 151 9.59 6.26 1.75
C VAL A 151 9.36 5.74 3.16
N MET A 152 8.49 6.36 3.93
CA MET A 152 8.22 5.93 5.31
C MET A 152 6.75 6.09 5.71
N ASN A 153 6.31 5.23 6.63
CA ASN A 153 4.96 5.30 7.19
C ASN A 153 4.86 6.26 8.39
N ALA A 154 5.89 6.31 9.25
CA ALA A 154 5.95 7.21 10.40
C ALA A 154 4.71 7.15 11.33
N ASN A 155 4.39 5.95 11.86
CA ASN A 155 3.20 5.67 12.67
C ASN A 155 3.54 5.31 14.15
N PRO A 156 3.98 6.26 15.00
CA PRO A 156 4.19 7.69 14.72
C PRO A 156 5.62 7.97 14.23
N PHE A 157 5.92 9.23 13.93
CA PHE A 157 7.30 9.68 13.67
C PHE A 157 8.16 9.51 14.93
N THR A 158 9.38 8.98 14.82
CA THR A 158 10.24 8.62 15.96
C THR A 158 11.65 9.15 15.75
N ASN A 159 12.49 9.11 16.79
CA ASN A 159 13.91 9.47 16.66
C ASN A 159 14.65 8.52 15.70
N GLY A 160 14.19 7.28 15.54
CA GLY A 160 14.67 6.36 14.52
C GLY A 160 14.38 6.85 13.09
N HIS A 161 13.17 7.34 12.82
CA HIS A 161 12.85 7.94 11.53
C HIS A 161 13.67 9.22 11.28
N ARG A 162 13.72 10.12 12.27
CA ARG A 162 14.49 11.37 12.17
C ARG A 162 15.98 11.11 11.92
N TYR A 163 16.54 10.10 12.58
CA TYR A 163 17.92 9.66 12.35
C TYR A 163 18.13 9.22 10.90
N LEU A 164 17.27 8.35 10.36
CA LEU A 164 17.36 7.92 8.96
C LEU A 164 17.31 9.12 7.99
N VAL A 165 16.38 10.06 8.21
CA VAL A 165 16.27 11.26 7.37
C VAL A 165 17.55 12.10 7.43
N ARG A 166 18.11 12.34 8.63
CA ARG A 166 19.36 13.10 8.78
C ARG A 166 20.56 12.41 8.12
N GLN A 167 20.67 11.09 8.25
CA GLN A 167 21.74 10.32 7.62
C GLN A 167 21.63 10.31 6.09
N ALA A 168 20.42 10.23 5.54
CA ALA A 168 20.22 10.31 4.11
C ALA A 168 20.52 11.73 3.58
N ALA A 169 19.99 12.76 4.24
CA ALA A 169 20.17 14.16 3.85
C ALA A 169 21.64 14.58 3.88
N SER A 170 22.46 14.08 4.82
CA SER A 170 23.90 14.38 4.85
C SER A 170 24.71 13.68 3.76
N GLN A 171 24.12 12.68 3.08
CA GLN A 171 24.78 11.86 2.08
C GLN A 171 24.30 12.15 0.65
N CYS A 172 23.42 13.14 0.45
CA CYS A 172 22.88 13.50 -0.86
C CYS A 172 22.76 15.01 -1.00
N ASP A 173 22.76 15.48 -2.25
CA ASP A 173 22.59 16.90 -2.57
C ASP A 173 21.16 17.36 -2.24
N TRP A 174 20.17 16.48 -2.47
CA TRP A 174 18.77 16.71 -2.15
C TRP A 174 18.05 15.41 -1.78
N LEU A 175 17.15 15.47 -0.79
CA LEU A 175 16.38 14.34 -0.30
C LEU A 175 14.88 14.51 -0.55
N HIS A 176 14.28 13.57 -1.28
CA HIS A 176 12.82 13.46 -1.42
C HIS A 176 12.27 12.50 -0.36
N LEU A 177 11.47 13.01 0.56
CA LEU A 177 10.85 12.22 1.62
C LEU A 177 9.37 12.01 1.32
N PHE A 178 8.96 10.77 1.06
CA PHE A 178 7.57 10.39 0.83
C PHE A 178 6.94 9.80 2.08
N LEU A 179 5.81 10.37 2.52
CA LEU A 179 5.02 9.81 3.61
C LEU A 179 3.92 8.89 3.06
N VAL A 180 3.83 7.66 3.54
CA VAL A 180 2.78 6.72 3.12
C VAL A 180 1.39 7.26 3.52
N ARG A 181 0.47 7.33 2.56
CA ARG A 181 -0.86 7.93 2.75
C ARG A 181 -1.83 7.06 3.53
N GLU A 182 -1.73 5.75 3.38
CA GLU A 182 -2.73 4.78 3.83
C GLU A 182 -3.11 4.93 5.32
N ASP A 183 -4.41 5.00 5.59
CA ASP A 183 -4.97 5.38 6.90
C ASP A 183 -5.42 4.19 7.76
N THR A 184 -4.86 3.01 7.51
CA THR A 184 -5.01 1.85 8.43
C THR A 184 -4.11 1.97 9.67
N SER A 185 -3.61 3.18 9.93
CA SER A 185 -2.65 3.53 10.95
C SER A 185 -3.34 3.83 12.28
N ARG A 186 -2.60 3.77 13.40
CA ARG A 186 -3.14 4.22 14.70
C ARG A 186 -3.25 5.74 14.76
N PHE A 187 -2.40 6.43 14.00
CA PHE A 187 -2.41 7.89 13.89
C PHE A 187 -2.92 8.30 12.50
N PRO A 188 -3.89 9.23 12.43
CA PRO A 188 -4.38 9.77 11.17
C PRO A 188 -3.26 10.27 10.27
N TYR A 189 -3.43 10.16 8.95
CA TYR A 189 -2.45 10.64 7.98
C TYR A 189 -2.03 12.11 8.20
N GLU A 190 -2.99 13.02 8.41
CA GLU A 190 -2.70 14.44 8.61
C GLU A 190 -1.85 14.70 9.85
N ASP A 191 -2.10 13.97 10.94
CA ASP A 191 -1.30 14.04 12.16
C ASP A 191 0.13 13.54 11.89
N ARG A 192 0.28 12.40 11.18
CA ARG A 192 1.60 11.89 10.79
C ARG A 192 2.35 12.89 9.92
N LEU A 193 1.68 13.51 8.95
CA LEU A 193 2.26 14.51 8.06
C LEU A 193 2.75 15.74 8.84
N ALA A 194 1.94 16.24 9.77
CA ALA A 194 2.32 17.35 10.64
C ALA A 194 3.53 16.99 11.53
N LEU A 195 3.55 15.80 12.10
CA LEU A 195 4.66 15.30 12.94
C LEU A 195 5.96 15.15 12.14
N VAL A 196 5.88 14.59 10.93
CA VAL A 196 7.05 14.46 10.04
C VAL A 196 7.55 15.84 9.63
N ARG A 197 6.65 16.74 9.19
CA ARG A 197 7.00 18.11 8.79
C ARG A 197 7.71 18.87 9.89
N SER A 198 7.19 18.82 11.12
CA SER A 198 7.83 19.43 12.28
C SER A 198 9.15 18.74 12.63
N GLY A 199 9.20 17.41 12.49
CA GLY A 199 10.36 16.60 12.82
C GLY A 199 11.50 16.64 11.81
N VAL A 200 11.36 17.36 10.68
CA VAL A 200 12.42 17.52 9.66
C VAL A 200 12.64 18.99 9.27
N SER A 201 12.02 19.94 9.97
CA SER A 201 12.03 21.36 9.59
C SER A 201 13.41 22.03 9.63
N ASP A 202 14.36 21.45 10.38
CA ASP A 202 15.74 21.91 10.48
C ASP A 202 16.66 21.38 9.36
N ILE A 203 16.15 20.52 8.48
CA ILE A 203 16.93 19.92 7.38
C ILE A 203 16.71 20.77 6.12
N ALA A 204 17.78 21.39 5.61
CA ALA A 204 17.66 22.37 4.54
C ALA A 204 17.44 21.75 3.14
N ASN A 205 18.01 20.58 2.88
CA ASN A 205 18.04 19.94 1.55
C ASN A 205 17.00 18.81 1.42
N ILE A 206 15.76 19.08 1.80
CA ILE A 206 14.68 18.09 1.82
C ILE A 206 13.38 18.63 1.22
N THR A 207 12.68 17.79 0.46
CA THR A 207 11.28 18.01 0.07
C THR A 207 10.43 16.91 0.68
N LEU A 208 9.44 17.28 1.50
CA LEU A 208 8.42 16.37 2.03
C LEU A 208 7.26 16.27 1.04
N HIS A 209 7.04 15.08 0.50
CA HIS A 209 5.96 14.76 -0.43
C HIS A 209 4.81 14.09 0.34
N PRO A 210 3.57 14.57 0.15
CA PRO A 210 2.39 13.80 0.49
C PRO A 210 2.42 12.42 -0.19
N GLY A 211 1.86 11.42 0.47
CA GLY A 211 1.71 10.10 -0.14
C GLY A 211 0.71 10.12 -1.29
N SER A 212 0.88 9.19 -2.22
CA SER A 212 0.00 9.00 -3.38
C SER A 212 -0.40 7.53 -3.51
N GLU A 213 -1.34 7.27 -4.41
CA GLU A 213 -1.77 5.91 -4.77
C GLU A 213 -0.64 5.09 -5.44
N TYR A 214 0.48 5.72 -5.82
CA TYR A 214 1.58 5.08 -6.57
C TYR A 214 2.82 4.73 -5.74
N ILE A 215 2.77 4.89 -4.41
CA ILE A 215 3.91 4.59 -3.54
C ILE A 215 3.46 3.98 -2.20
N ILE A 216 3.78 2.70 -2.00
CA ILE A 216 3.40 1.88 -0.84
C ILE A 216 1.93 2.14 -0.47
N SER A 217 1.03 1.92 -1.43
CA SER A 217 -0.42 2.04 -1.27
C SER A 217 -1.07 0.65 -1.25
N ARG A 218 -2.36 0.56 -0.98
CA ARG A 218 -3.11 -0.69 -1.20
C ARG A 218 -3.08 -1.10 -2.68
N ALA A 219 -2.93 -0.13 -3.58
CA ALA A 219 -2.95 -0.28 -5.03
C ALA A 219 -1.60 -0.59 -5.66
N THR A 220 -0.48 -0.42 -4.94
CA THR A 220 0.85 -0.86 -5.40
C THR A 220 1.43 -1.95 -4.52
N PHE A 221 1.05 -1.99 -3.23
CA PHE A 221 1.58 -2.91 -2.24
C PHE A 221 0.52 -3.40 -1.21
N PRO A 222 -0.53 -4.13 -1.64
CA PRO A 222 -1.64 -4.55 -0.79
C PRO A 222 -1.22 -5.39 0.43
N CYS A 223 -0.18 -6.22 0.30
CA CYS A 223 0.32 -7.04 1.41
C CYS A 223 1.03 -6.26 2.51
N TYR A 224 1.47 -5.02 2.27
CA TYR A 224 2.01 -4.18 3.34
C TYR A 224 0.98 -3.94 4.46
N PHE A 225 -0.31 -4.03 4.13
CA PHE A 225 -1.44 -3.84 5.06
C PHE A 225 -2.12 -5.16 5.46
N ILE A 226 -1.71 -6.30 4.90
CA ILE A 226 -2.35 -7.62 5.08
C ILE A 226 -1.29 -8.62 5.54
N LYS A 227 -1.41 -9.16 6.75
CA LYS A 227 -0.37 -9.98 7.40
C LYS A 227 -0.31 -11.47 6.96
N GLU A 228 -0.97 -11.87 5.87
CA GLU A 228 -0.90 -13.26 5.36
C GLU A 228 -0.99 -13.33 3.82
N GLN A 229 0.06 -13.82 3.13
CA GLN A 229 0.06 -15.00 2.22
C GLN A 229 1.14 -14.94 1.08
N GLY A 230 2.23 -15.70 1.25
CA GLY A 230 2.90 -16.47 0.19
C GLY A 230 3.48 -15.72 -1.03
N VAL A 231 3.47 -16.39 -2.20
CA VAL A 231 4.09 -15.95 -3.48
C VAL A 231 3.57 -14.58 -3.96
N ALA A 232 2.36 -14.19 -3.56
CA ALA A 232 1.77 -12.90 -3.87
C ALA A 232 2.59 -11.74 -3.30
N ASP A 233 3.23 -11.93 -2.13
CA ASP A 233 4.04 -10.89 -1.47
C ASP A 233 5.18 -10.40 -2.36
N ASN A 234 5.87 -11.30 -3.08
CA ASN A 234 6.97 -10.95 -3.99
C ASN A 234 6.50 -10.10 -5.18
N CYS A 235 5.29 -10.35 -5.66
CA CYS A 235 4.76 -9.64 -6.83
C CYS A 235 4.44 -8.19 -6.49
N TYR A 236 3.91 -7.96 -5.28
CA TYR A 236 3.54 -6.62 -4.86
C TYR A 236 4.76 -5.74 -4.55
N THR A 237 5.82 -6.30 -3.96
CA THR A 237 7.08 -5.55 -3.77
C THR A 237 7.66 -5.14 -5.12
N GLU A 238 7.69 -6.06 -6.08
CA GLU A 238 8.16 -5.82 -7.44
C GLU A 238 7.38 -4.70 -8.14
N ILE A 239 6.04 -4.74 -8.11
CA ILE A 239 5.17 -3.72 -8.72
C ILE A 239 5.47 -2.33 -8.15
N ASP A 240 5.51 -2.19 -6.82
CA ASP A 240 5.78 -0.93 -6.15
C ASP A 240 7.17 -0.38 -6.50
N ILE A 241 8.20 -1.24 -6.48
CA ILE A 241 9.58 -0.83 -6.78
C ILE A 241 9.73 -0.48 -8.27
N LYS A 242 9.06 -1.21 -9.17
CA LYS A 242 9.01 -0.90 -10.61
C LYS A 242 8.40 0.47 -10.86
N ILE A 243 7.25 0.77 -10.26
CA ILE A 243 6.61 2.09 -10.38
C ILE A 243 7.55 3.20 -9.89
N PHE A 244 8.17 2.99 -8.74
CA PHE A 244 9.13 3.94 -8.19
C PHE A 244 10.31 4.18 -9.15
N ARG A 245 10.95 3.11 -9.62
CA ARG A 245 12.14 3.20 -10.49
C ARG A 245 11.83 3.74 -11.88
N GLN A 246 10.66 3.42 -12.44
CA GLN A 246 10.32 3.75 -13.81
C GLN A 246 9.69 5.14 -13.96
N TYR A 247 8.98 5.63 -12.95
CA TYR A 247 8.19 6.86 -13.06
C TYR A 247 8.62 7.94 -12.06
N LEU A 248 8.65 7.61 -10.77
CA LEU A 248 8.89 8.60 -9.71
C LEU A 248 10.35 9.04 -9.66
N ALA A 249 11.27 8.09 -9.74
CA ALA A 249 12.69 8.38 -9.65
C ALA A 249 13.21 9.21 -10.83
N PRO A 250 12.91 8.91 -12.11
CA PRO A 250 13.32 9.75 -13.22
C PRO A 250 12.74 11.16 -13.16
N ALA A 251 11.47 11.30 -12.74
CA ALA A 251 10.82 12.60 -12.59
C ALA A 251 11.56 13.53 -11.62
N LEU A 252 12.05 12.99 -10.51
CA LEU A 252 12.77 13.74 -9.48
C LEU A 252 14.30 13.67 -9.62
N GLY A 253 14.82 12.94 -10.61
CA GLY A 253 16.24 12.68 -10.75
C GLY A 253 16.84 11.85 -9.61
N ILE A 254 16.05 11.04 -8.91
CA ILE A 254 16.49 10.19 -7.80
C ILE A 254 17.49 9.15 -8.31
N THR A 255 18.62 9.07 -7.59
CA THR A 255 19.73 8.15 -7.88
C THR A 255 19.96 7.15 -6.74
N HIS A 256 19.48 7.48 -5.54
CA HIS A 256 19.67 6.66 -4.34
C HIS A 256 18.36 6.54 -3.57
N ARG A 257 18.07 5.33 -3.08
CA ARG A 257 16.97 5.09 -2.14
C ARG A 257 17.58 4.68 -0.80
N PHE A 258 17.18 5.35 0.27
CA PHE A 258 17.67 5.10 1.62
C PHE A 258 16.61 4.36 2.44
N VAL A 259 17.01 3.30 3.11
CA VAL A 259 16.15 2.54 4.03
C VAL A 259 16.90 2.24 5.32
N GLY A 260 16.16 2.06 6.42
CA GLY A 260 16.74 1.52 7.65
C GLY A 260 16.84 0.01 7.57
N THR A 261 17.86 -0.59 8.21
CA THR A 261 17.88 -2.03 8.43
C THR A 261 16.63 -2.48 9.18
N GLU A 262 16.12 -3.68 8.92
CA GLU A 262 14.91 -4.20 9.57
C GLU A 262 15.14 -5.59 10.17
N PRO A 263 15.42 -5.69 11.48
CA PRO A 263 15.61 -6.97 12.14
C PRO A 263 14.32 -7.59 12.69
N PHE A 264 13.19 -6.86 12.72
CA PHE A 264 12.01 -7.29 13.47
C PHE A 264 10.80 -7.65 12.60
N CYS A 265 10.67 -7.05 11.42
CA CYS A 265 9.53 -7.25 10.54
C CYS A 265 9.95 -8.05 9.29
N PRO A 266 9.59 -9.34 9.19
CA PRO A 266 9.95 -10.17 8.03
C PRO A 266 9.46 -9.60 6.70
N VAL A 267 8.26 -8.99 6.67
CA VAL A 267 7.68 -8.37 5.46
C VAL A 267 8.53 -7.18 5.00
N THR A 268 8.89 -6.29 5.93
CA THR A 268 9.74 -5.13 5.60
C THR A 268 11.16 -5.55 5.27
N ALA A 269 11.71 -6.58 5.94
CA ALA A 269 13.03 -7.13 5.61
C ALA A 269 13.04 -7.73 4.19
N LYS A 270 11.99 -8.47 3.81
CA LYS A 270 11.81 -8.99 2.46
C LYS A 270 11.68 -7.87 1.43
N TYR A 271 10.92 -6.81 1.75
CA TYR A 271 10.82 -5.64 0.89
C TYR A 271 12.18 -4.96 0.66
N ASN A 272 13.02 -4.83 1.69
CA ASN A 272 14.40 -4.33 1.51
C ASN A 272 15.25 -5.23 0.60
N GLN A 273 15.09 -6.56 0.71
CA GLN A 273 15.80 -7.52 -0.16
C GLN A 273 15.34 -7.37 -1.63
N ASP A 274 14.03 -7.29 -1.86
CA ASP A 274 13.47 -7.10 -3.20
C ASP A 274 13.87 -5.75 -3.78
N MET A 275 13.92 -4.71 -2.94
CA MET A 275 14.37 -3.38 -3.32
C MET A 275 15.81 -3.40 -3.84
N ARG A 276 16.71 -4.16 -3.19
CA ARG A 276 18.09 -4.30 -3.67
C ARG A 276 18.15 -4.86 -5.09
N TYR A 277 17.34 -5.88 -5.38
CA TYR A 277 17.31 -6.48 -6.70
C TYR A 277 16.66 -5.56 -7.74
N TRP A 278 15.43 -5.10 -7.50
CA TRP A 278 14.64 -4.39 -8.50
C TRP A 278 15.10 -2.96 -8.76
N LEU A 279 15.77 -2.31 -7.80
CA LEU A 279 16.34 -0.99 -8.04
C LEU A 279 17.60 -1.02 -8.91
N GLU A 280 18.40 -2.08 -8.84
CA GLU A 280 19.72 -2.14 -9.49
C GLU A 280 19.75 -3.06 -10.71
N THR A 281 18.78 -3.96 -10.87
CA THR A 281 18.75 -4.93 -11.98
C THR A 281 18.82 -4.26 -13.36
N PRO A 282 19.60 -4.78 -14.32
CA PRO A 282 19.63 -4.26 -15.69
C PRO A 282 18.36 -4.60 -16.49
N ALA A 283 17.46 -5.42 -15.95
CA ALA A 283 16.25 -5.86 -16.64
C ALA A 283 15.20 -4.75 -16.85
N LEU A 284 15.33 -3.61 -16.17
CA LEU A 284 14.42 -2.46 -16.32
C LEU A 284 15.09 -1.36 -17.15
N PRO A 285 14.34 -0.71 -18.06
CA PRO A 285 14.90 0.28 -18.99
C PRO A 285 15.33 1.60 -18.31
N SER A 286 14.83 1.85 -17.10
CA SER A 286 15.16 3.05 -16.33
C SER A 286 16.51 2.91 -15.62
N PRO A 287 17.24 4.02 -15.40
CA PRO A 287 18.53 3.97 -14.72
C PRO A 287 18.48 3.21 -13.39
N PRO A 288 19.56 2.51 -13.01
CA PRO A 288 19.64 1.86 -11.71
C PRO A 288 19.63 2.90 -10.59
N ILE A 289 19.07 2.52 -9.44
CA ILE A 289 19.02 3.34 -8.24
C ILE A 289 19.77 2.59 -7.15
N HIS A 290 20.77 3.24 -6.55
CA HIS A 290 21.57 2.62 -5.51
C HIS A 290 20.79 2.51 -4.20
N LEU A 291 20.70 1.31 -3.65
CA LEU A 291 20.10 1.10 -2.33
C LEU A 291 21.12 1.35 -1.22
N VAL A 292 20.82 2.28 -0.33
CA VAL A 292 21.63 2.55 0.86
C VAL A 292 20.88 2.09 2.10
N GLU A 293 21.39 1.06 2.76
CA GLU A 293 20.88 0.61 4.05
C GLU A 293 21.61 1.29 5.20
N VAL A 294 20.85 1.96 6.06
CA VAL A 294 21.35 2.68 7.24
C VAL A 294 21.03 1.86 8.49
N ALA A 295 22.05 1.60 9.32
CA ALA A 295 21.86 0.92 10.59
C ALA A 295 20.87 1.69 11.48
N ARG A 296 19.95 0.99 12.15
CA ARG A 296 18.96 1.64 13.01
C ARG A 296 19.60 2.33 14.21
N LEU A 297 19.07 3.51 14.55
CA LEU A 297 19.34 4.16 15.83
C LEU A 297 18.84 3.27 16.98
N THR A 298 19.68 3.04 17.97
CA THR A 298 19.38 2.26 19.17
C THR A 298 19.25 3.15 20.39
N TYR A 299 18.39 2.75 21.32
CA TYR A 299 18.30 3.31 22.67
C TYR A 299 18.41 2.14 23.65
N HIS A 300 19.40 2.19 24.55
CA HIS A 300 19.79 1.04 25.41
C HIS A 300 19.89 -0.28 24.63
N ASN A 301 20.67 -0.30 23.54
CA ASN A 301 20.88 -1.45 22.65
C ASN A 301 19.61 -1.98 21.94
N THR A 302 18.47 -1.31 22.07
CA THR A 302 17.24 -1.68 21.39
C THR A 302 16.98 -0.70 20.24
N PRO A 303 16.88 -1.17 18.98
CA PRO A 303 16.53 -0.31 17.85
C PRO A 303 15.20 0.40 18.07
N ILE A 304 15.20 1.72 17.91
CA ILE A 304 14.00 2.56 18.09
C ILE A 304 13.01 2.24 16.96
N SER A 305 11.78 1.88 17.33
CA SER A 305 10.72 1.56 16.37
C SER A 305 9.39 2.22 16.75
N ALA A 306 8.58 2.49 15.73
CA ALA A 306 7.23 3.02 15.93
C ALA A 306 6.35 2.04 16.72
N SER A 307 6.51 0.73 16.48
CA SER A 307 5.79 -0.32 17.21
C SER A 307 6.12 -0.31 18.71
N TRP A 308 7.36 -0.06 19.09
CA TRP A 308 7.75 0.09 20.50
C TRP A 308 7.05 1.29 21.15
N VAL A 309 7.03 2.44 20.46
CA VAL A 309 6.29 3.64 20.93
C VAL A 309 4.80 3.34 21.10
N ARG A 310 4.16 2.65 20.14
CA ARG A 310 2.73 2.26 20.25
C ARG A 310 2.49 1.33 21.44
N LYS A 311 3.38 0.38 21.73
CA LYS A 311 3.28 -0.51 22.91
C LYS A 311 3.35 0.27 24.22
N LEU A 312 4.25 1.25 24.33
CA LEU A 312 4.33 2.13 25.50
C LEU A 312 3.13 3.07 25.62
N LEU A 313 2.60 3.55 24.49
CA LEU A 313 1.41 4.41 24.46
C LEU A 313 0.17 3.71 25.02
N VAL A 314 -0.02 2.41 24.76
CA VAL A 314 -1.09 1.61 25.37
C VAL A 314 -0.98 1.61 26.91
N ARG A 315 0.26 1.61 27.43
CA ARG A 315 0.54 1.64 28.87
C ARG A 315 0.52 3.06 29.46
N LYS A 316 0.28 4.09 28.62
CA LYS A 316 0.33 5.51 29.00
C LYS A 316 1.68 5.93 29.61
N ASP A 317 2.77 5.24 29.25
CA ASP A 317 4.12 5.47 29.81
C ASP A 317 4.87 6.56 29.02
N LEU A 318 4.45 7.82 29.22
CA LEU A 318 5.06 8.97 28.56
C LEU A 318 6.55 9.17 28.92
N PRO A 319 7.01 8.93 30.17
CA PRO A 319 8.43 8.97 30.50
C PRO A 319 9.26 8.01 29.63
N ALA A 320 8.82 6.76 29.44
CA ALA A 320 9.54 5.81 28.58
C ALA A 320 9.47 6.15 27.08
N ILE A 321 8.41 6.83 26.63
CA ILE A 321 8.26 7.28 25.23
C ILE A 321 9.20 8.45 24.91
N THR A 322 9.40 9.36 25.87
CA THR A 322 10.11 10.63 25.69
C THR A 322 11.48 10.50 24.99
N PRO A 323 12.38 9.57 25.36
CA PRO A 323 13.67 9.43 24.67
C PRO A 323 13.56 8.85 23.25
N LEU A 324 12.42 8.26 22.87
CA LEU A 324 12.25 7.53 21.62
C LEU A 324 11.71 8.38 20.47
N VAL A 325 11.18 9.58 20.76
CA VAL A 325 10.47 10.40 19.79
C VAL A 325 10.91 11.87 19.84
N PRO A 326 10.74 12.64 18.75
CA PRO A 326 10.98 14.08 18.76
C PRO A 326 9.97 14.81 19.67
N ASP A 327 10.31 16.04 20.07
CA ASP A 327 9.48 16.85 20.98
C ASP A 327 8.04 17.05 20.47
N ALA A 328 7.85 17.31 19.18
CA ALA A 328 6.53 17.48 18.58
C ALA A 328 5.68 16.21 18.71
N THR A 329 6.28 15.03 18.47
CA THR A 329 5.62 13.75 18.67
C THR A 329 5.33 13.50 20.14
N ARG A 330 6.27 13.79 21.06
CA ARG A 330 6.03 13.68 22.51
C ARG A 330 4.82 14.52 22.93
N ALA A 331 4.76 15.78 22.51
CA ALA A 331 3.67 16.70 22.85
C ALA A 331 2.32 16.24 22.27
N TYR A 332 2.31 15.70 21.06
CA TYR A 332 1.12 15.08 20.46
C TYR A 332 0.66 13.83 21.26
N LEU A 333 1.57 12.92 21.59
CA LEU A 333 1.25 11.72 22.35
C LEU A 333 0.79 12.04 23.79
N ALA A 334 1.36 13.06 24.42
CA ALA A 334 0.92 13.53 25.73
C ALA A 334 -0.54 14.02 25.71
N ARG A 335 -0.91 14.80 24.68
CA ARG A 335 -2.30 15.25 24.47
C ARG A 335 -3.24 14.07 24.27
N LEU A 336 -2.84 13.07 23.47
CA LEU A 336 -3.63 11.85 23.28
C LEU A 336 -3.84 11.07 24.59
N ILE A 337 -2.81 10.95 25.43
CA ILE A 337 -2.93 10.28 26.73
C ILE A 337 -3.88 11.04 27.65
N ALA A 338 -3.79 12.38 27.67
CA ALA A 338 -4.64 13.24 28.48
C ALA A 338 -6.13 13.19 28.04
N SER A 339 -6.40 12.98 26.76
CA SER A 339 -7.77 12.82 26.24
C SER A 339 -8.36 11.41 26.43
N MET A 340 -7.56 10.42 26.86
CA MET A 340 -8.08 9.08 27.12
C MET A 340 -8.84 9.04 28.45
N PRO A 341 -10.06 8.49 28.50
CA PRO A 341 -10.83 8.40 29.74
C PRO A 341 -10.03 7.71 30.85
N ALA A 342 -10.15 8.26 32.06
CA ALA A 342 -9.57 7.71 33.27
C ALA A 342 -10.44 6.54 33.74
N GLY A 343 -10.05 5.32 33.36
CA GLY A 343 -10.68 4.09 33.85
C GLY A 343 -11.78 3.54 32.95
N ALA A 344 -11.44 2.53 32.15
CA ALA A 344 -12.29 1.37 32.03
C ALA A 344 -11.52 0.24 32.72
N GLU A 345 -11.97 -0.15 33.91
CA GLU A 345 -11.60 -1.42 34.50
C GLU A 345 -11.79 -2.54 33.47
N ARG A 346 -10.90 -3.53 33.52
CA ARG A 346 -10.94 -4.73 32.68
C ARG A 346 -12.35 -5.32 32.64
N ARG A 347 -13.04 -5.21 31.51
CA ARG A 347 -14.04 -6.20 31.08
C ARG A 347 -13.40 -7.08 30.01
N PRO A 348 -13.41 -8.42 30.14
CA PRO A 348 -13.19 -9.28 28.99
C PRO A 348 -14.47 -9.20 28.14
N GLN A 349 -14.41 -8.46 27.04
CA GLN A 349 -15.37 -8.61 25.95
C GLN A 349 -14.62 -9.18 24.75
N GLU A 350 -14.99 -10.42 24.42
CA GLU A 350 -14.64 -11.08 23.18
C GLU A 350 -15.16 -10.29 21.97
N SER A 351 -14.40 -10.38 20.87
CA SER A 351 -14.75 -10.07 19.48
C SER A 351 -14.82 -8.59 19.05
N VAL A 352 -13.64 -7.99 18.88
CA VAL A 352 -13.35 -7.17 17.68
C VAL A 352 -11.99 -7.63 17.15
N LEU A 353 -11.93 -7.93 15.86
CA LEU A 353 -10.80 -8.53 15.15
C LEU A 353 -9.45 -7.92 15.57
N VAL A 354 -8.65 -8.79 16.18
CA VAL A 354 -7.27 -8.57 16.58
C VAL A 354 -6.42 -8.33 15.34
N THR A 355 -5.96 -7.09 15.13
CA THR A 355 -4.76 -6.85 14.33
C THR A 355 -3.55 -7.19 15.20
N GLY A 356 -3.04 -8.41 15.02
CA GLY A 356 -1.93 -8.97 15.78
C GLY A 356 -0.61 -8.28 15.50
N ASP A 357 -0.26 -7.29 16.34
CA ASP A 357 1.12 -6.85 16.55
C ASP A 357 1.74 -7.75 17.64
N LYS A 358 2.63 -8.67 17.25
CA LYS A 358 3.70 -9.15 18.13
C LYS A 358 4.95 -8.33 17.90
#